data_AF-A0A0K8RIR4-F1
#
_entry.id   AF-A0A0K8RIR4-F1
#
_cell.length_a   1.000
_cell.length_b   1.000
_cell.length_c   1.000
_cell.angle_alpha   90.00
_cell.angle_beta   90.00
_cell.angle_gamma   90.00
#
_symmetry.space_group_name_H-M   'P 1'
#
loop_
_entity.id
_entity.type
_entity.pdbx_description
1 polymer ?
#
loop_
_entity_poly.entity_id
_entity_poly.type
_entity_poly.pdbx_seq_one_letter_code
_entity_poly.pdbx_strand_id
1 'polypeptide(L)'
;MTSGLGVIEALINKTRKFDPLVNVIEMRKQRLLPWDEDFKGLAGSLVRLQDTYALDLHELTKGHIRTEISRNRSVPGSLPLNARDCFNISQVALRHGFYDRAVEWAEQAMAKATEEEPTHKYPNDKKLGRTF
;
A
#
# COMPACT_ATOMS: atom_id res chain seq x y z
N MET A 1 -40.60 0.55 34.73
CA MET A 1 -39.64 1.34 33.93
C MET A 1 -38.61 0.46 33.22
N THR A 2 -38.99 -0.69 32.64
CA THR A 2 -38.06 -1.69 32.05
C THR A 2 -38.26 -1.90 30.56
N SER A 3 -39.37 -1.41 29.99
CA SER A 3 -39.76 -1.60 28.59
C SER A 3 -38.81 -0.91 27.59
N GLY A 4 -38.16 0.19 27.96
CA GLY A 4 -37.18 0.88 27.10
C GLY A 4 -35.85 0.15 26.98
N LEU A 5 -35.44 -0.59 28.01
CA LEU A 5 -34.15 -1.30 28.03
C LEU A 5 -34.10 -2.44 27.01
N GLY A 6 -35.19 -3.20 26.88
CA GLY A 6 -35.29 -4.30 25.93
C GLY A 6 -35.24 -3.85 24.47
N VAL A 7 -35.76 -2.65 24.16
CA VAL A 7 -35.70 -2.05 22.82
C VAL A 7 -34.26 -1.65 22.47
N ILE A 8 -33.54 -1.05 23.43
CA ILE A 8 -32.13 -0.67 23.27
C ILE A 8 -31.26 -1.91 23.08
N GLU A 9 -31.48 -2.96 23.88
CA GLU A 9 -30.76 -4.23 23.75
C GLU A 9 -31.02 -4.91 22.41
N ALA A 10 -32.27 -4.93 21.94
CA ALA A 10 -32.61 -5.46 20.63
C ALA A 10 -31.93 -4.67 19.49
N LEU A 11 -31.85 -3.35 19.62
CA LEU A 11 -31.18 -2.49 18.64
C LEU A 11 -29.66 -2.73 18.63
N ILE A 12 -29.02 -2.80 19.80
CA ILE A 12 -27.58 -3.13 19.92
C ILE A 12 -27.28 -4.48 19.30
N ASN A 13 -28.09 -5.50 19.59
CA ASN A 13 -27.92 -6.84 19.03
C ASN A 13 -28.13 -6.90 17.52
N LYS A 14 -29.06 -6.09 16.98
CA LYS A 14 -29.28 -5.97 15.53
C LYS A 14 -28.08 -5.32 14.84
N THR A 15 -27.53 -4.24 15.41
CA THR A 15 -26.35 -3.56 14.86
C THR A 15 -25.11 -4.45 14.89
N ARG A 16 -24.94 -5.26 15.95
CA ARG A 16 -23.82 -6.21 16.08
C ARG A 16 -23.85 -7.34 15.04
N LYS A 17 -25.04 -7.80 14.63
CA LYS A 17 -25.18 -8.79 13.55
C LYS A 17 -24.82 -8.22 12.17
N PHE A 18 -24.92 -6.91 11.99
CA PHE A 18 -24.52 -6.20 10.77
C PHE A 18 -23.13 -5.55 10.88
N ASP A 19 -22.34 -5.94 11.88
CA ASP A 19 -20.99 -5.41 12.06
C ASP A 19 -20.08 -5.93 10.92
N PRO A 20 -19.58 -5.05 10.05
CA PRO A 20 -18.68 -5.44 8.96
C PRO A 20 -17.42 -6.15 9.47
N LEU A 21 -16.99 -5.88 10.71
CA LEU A 21 -15.83 -6.53 11.32
C LEU A 21 -16.09 -8.00 11.60
N VAL A 22 -17.32 -8.37 12.00
CA VAL A 22 -17.71 -9.78 12.21
C VAL A 22 -17.58 -10.54 10.89
N ASN A 23 -18.04 -9.95 9.79
CA ASN A 23 -17.93 -10.59 8.47
C ASN A 23 -16.46 -10.79 8.04
N VAL A 24 -15.60 -9.78 8.22
CA VAL A 24 -14.16 -9.90 7.90
C VAL A 24 -13.48 -10.98 8.73
N ILE A 25 -13.81 -11.08 10.03
CA ILE A 25 -13.26 -12.11 10.92
C ILE A 25 -13.68 -13.51 10.46
N GLU A 26 -14.96 -13.70 10.13
CA GLU A 26 -15.44 -15.00 9.63
C GLU A 26 -14.82 -15.36 8.27
N MET A 27 -14.69 -14.40 7.35
CA MET A 27 -14.00 -14.60 6.08
C MET A 27 -12.52 -15.00 6.29
N ARG A 28 -11.81 -14.38 7.26
CA ARG A 28 -10.44 -14.79 7.61
C ARG A 28 -10.37 -16.21 8.15
N LYS A 29 -11.30 -16.59 9.05
CA LYS A 29 -11.37 -17.97 9.59
C LYS A 29 -11.56 -19.01 8.50
N GLN A 30 -12.37 -18.68 7.49
CA GLN A 30 -12.66 -19.55 6.34
C GLN A 30 -11.58 -19.49 5.25
N ARG A 31 -10.47 -18.76 5.46
CA ARG A 31 -9.42 -18.52 4.46
C ARG A 31 -9.93 -17.94 3.13
N LEU A 32 -10.97 -17.11 3.18
CA LEU A 32 -11.53 -16.42 2.01
C LEU A 32 -10.82 -15.09 1.71
N LEU A 33 -9.93 -14.64 2.60
CA LEU A 33 -9.09 -13.45 2.39
C LEU A 33 -7.62 -13.86 2.25
N PRO A 34 -6.80 -13.08 1.52
CA PRO A 34 -5.37 -13.33 1.40
C PRO A 34 -4.67 -13.35 2.77
N TRP A 35 -3.64 -14.19 2.86
CA TRP A 35 -2.74 -14.32 4.01
C TRP A 35 -1.36 -13.74 3.67
N ASP A 36 -0.47 -13.73 4.66
CA ASP A 36 0.90 -13.20 4.51
C ASP A 36 1.68 -13.90 3.39
N GLU A 37 1.40 -15.18 3.13
CA GLU A 37 2.02 -15.95 2.05
C GLU A 37 1.59 -15.46 0.67
N ASP A 38 0.32 -15.06 0.50
CA ASP A 38 -0.18 -14.51 -0.76
C ASP A 38 0.50 -13.18 -1.09
N PHE A 39 0.68 -12.33 -0.08
CA PHE A 39 1.44 -11.08 -0.26
C PHE A 39 2.90 -11.35 -0.66
N LYS A 40 3.58 -12.27 0.03
CA LYS A 40 4.98 -12.63 -0.29
C LYS A 40 5.09 -13.22 -1.69
N GLY A 41 4.15 -14.09 -2.08
CA GLY A 41 4.08 -14.68 -3.42
C GLY A 41 3.86 -13.64 -4.51
N LEU A 42 2.94 -12.69 -4.29
CA LEU A 42 2.69 -11.59 -5.20
C LEU A 42 3.93 -10.70 -5.36
N ALA A 43 4.50 -10.21 -4.25
CA ALA A 43 5.67 -9.35 -4.27
C ALA A 43 6.90 -10.04 -4.89
N GLY A 44 7.14 -11.31 -4.56
CA GLY A 44 8.22 -12.09 -5.17
C GLY A 44 8.03 -12.29 -6.67
N SER A 45 6.79 -12.53 -7.12
CA SER A 45 6.48 -12.65 -8.55
C SER A 45 6.67 -11.32 -9.29
N LEU A 46 6.27 -10.20 -8.67
CA LEU A 46 6.47 -8.86 -9.23
C LEU A 46 7.95 -8.54 -9.43
N VAL A 47 8.79 -8.77 -8.40
CA VAL A 47 10.24 -8.56 -8.47
C VAL A 47 10.87 -9.45 -9.54
N ARG A 48 10.43 -10.71 -9.64
CA ARG A 48 10.91 -11.62 -10.68
C ARG A 48 10.57 -11.12 -12.09
N LEU A 49 9.36 -10.61 -12.30
CA LEU A 49 8.95 -10.03 -13.58
C LEU A 49 9.76 -8.77 -13.91
N GLN A 50 9.98 -7.91 -12.91
CA GLN A 50 10.83 -6.72 -13.07
C GLN A 50 12.23 -7.10 -13.53
N ASP A 51 12.83 -8.09 -12.87
CA ASP A 51 14.18 -8.55 -13.18
C ASP A 51 14.27 -9.22 -14.56
N THR A 52 13.32 -10.10 -14.88
CA THR A 52 13.30 -10.87 -16.14
C THR A 52 13.07 -10.00 -17.37
N TYR A 53 12.23 -8.97 -17.24
CA TYR A 53 11.78 -8.15 -18.37
C TYR A 53 12.28 -6.70 -18.34
N ALA A 54 13.20 -6.38 -17.43
CA ALA A 54 13.70 -5.02 -17.21
C ALA A 54 12.55 -4.00 -17.13
N LEU A 55 11.57 -4.27 -16.26
CA LEU A 55 10.43 -3.38 -16.09
C LEU A 55 10.88 -2.09 -15.41
N ASP A 56 10.38 -0.97 -15.90
CA ASP A 56 10.65 0.35 -15.33
C ASP A 56 9.99 0.47 -13.93
N LEU A 57 10.81 0.60 -12.89
CA LEU A 57 10.36 0.70 -11.50
C LEU A 57 9.46 1.92 -11.27
N HIS A 58 9.80 3.04 -11.88
CA HIS A 58 9.04 4.28 -11.72
C HIS A 58 7.63 4.13 -12.30
N GLU A 59 7.53 3.54 -13.49
CA GLU A 59 6.23 3.24 -14.10
C GLU A 59 5.45 2.18 -13.31
N LEU A 60 6.13 1.13 -12.83
CA LEU A 60 5.54 0.10 -11.96
C LEU A 60 4.91 0.70 -10.70
N THR A 61 5.60 1.62 -10.03
CA THR A 61 5.04 2.26 -8.82
C THR A 61 3.86 3.20 -9.11
N LYS A 62 3.68 3.63 -10.35
CA LYS A 62 2.47 4.34 -10.79
C LYS A 62 1.34 3.39 -11.23
N GLY A 63 1.57 2.08 -11.17
CA GLY A 63 0.63 1.06 -11.62
C GLY A 63 0.73 0.75 -13.12
N HIS A 64 1.76 1.22 -13.83
CA HIS A 64 1.95 0.97 -15.26
C HIS A 64 2.98 -0.12 -15.50
N ILE A 65 2.73 -1.00 -16.47
CA ILE A 65 3.71 -2.00 -16.90
C ILE A 65 4.35 -1.52 -18.20
N ARG A 66 5.60 -1.09 -18.10
CA ARG A 66 6.43 -0.68 -19.24
C ARG A 66 7.70 -1.53 -19.28
N THR A 67 7.97 -2.10 -20.45
CA THR A 67 9.16 -2.94 -20.72
C THR A 67 9.97 -2.27 -21.82
N GLU A 68 11.30 -2.36 -21.79
CA GLU A 68 12.15 -1.88 -22.89
C GLU A 68 11.99 -2.71 -24.18
N ILE A 69 11.65 -3.99 -24.06
CA ILE A 69 11.61 -4.96 -25.17
C ILE A 69 10.40 -4.72 -26.10
N SER A 70 9.27 -4.29 -25.55
CA SER A 70 8.01 -4.14 -26.28
C SER A 70 7.75 -2.70 -26.73
N ARG A 71 8.43 -2.24 -27.80
CA ARG A 71 8.11 -1.03 -28.63
C ARG A 71 7.46 0.17 -27.88
N ASN A 72 7.89 0.49 -26.66
CA ASN A 72 7.29 1.52 -25.80
C ASN A 72 5.76 1.41 -25.55
N ARG A 73 5.16 0.21 -25.60
CA ARG A 73 3.75 0.05 -25.23
C ARG A 73 3.63 -0.07 -23.71
N SER A 74 3.07 0.94 -23.07
CA SER A 74 2.70 0.91 -21.65
C SER A 74 1.31 0.28 -21.49
N VAL A 75 1.18 -0.67 -20.56
CA VAL A 75 -0.12 -1.19 -20.13
C VAL A 75 -0.53 -0.43 -18.87
N PRO A 76 -1.59 0.42 -18.92
CA PRO A 76 -2.02 1.17 -17.76
C PRO A 76 -2.71 0.27 -16.74
N GLY A 77 -2.35 0.44 -15.48
CA GLY A 77 -3.07 -0.07 -14.31
C GLY A 77 -3.58 1.08 -13.45
N SER A 78 -4.48 0.75 -12.53
CA SER A 78 -5.27 1.76 -11.80
C SER A 78 -4.80 2.04 -10.37
N LEU A 79 -3.77 1.36 -9.89
CA LEU A 79 -3.40 1.42 -8.47
C LEU A 79 -1.89 1.74 -8.31
N PRO A 80 -1.55 3.00 -7.97
CA PRO A 80 -0.18 3.36 -7.63
C PRO A 80 0.20 2.77 -6.27
N LEU A 81 1.48 2.45 -6.12
CA LEU A 81 2.08 1.97 -4.88
C LEU A 81 2.51 3.15 -4.01
N ASN A 82 2.29 3.05 -2.71
CA ASN A 82 2.81 4.00 -1.72
C ASN A 82 4.21 3.61 -1.23
N ALA A 83 4.82 4.45 -0.40
CA ALA A 83 6.13 4.22 0.20
C ALA A 83 6.21 2.90 0.97
N ARG A 84 5.17 2.58 1.75
CA ARG A 84 5.09 1.35 2.55
C ARG A 84 5.01 0.11 1.68
N ASP A 85 4.27 0.16 0.57
CA ASP A 85 4.19 -0.94 -0.39
C ASP A 85 5.58 -1.24 -0.97
N CYS A 86 6.30 -0.18 -1.39
CA CYS A 86 7.65 -0.30 -1.94
C CYS A 86 8.63 -0.90 -0.93
N PHE A 87 8.56 -0.47 0.34
CA PHE A 87 9.39 -1.03 1.41
C PHE A 87 9.06 -2.50 1.71
N ASN A 88 7.79 -2.88 1.71
CA ASN A 88 7.43 -4.28 1.92
C ASN A 88 7.93 -5.18 0.76
N ILE A 89 7.89 -4.68 -0.47
CA ILE A 89 8.43 -5.37 -1.65
C ILE A 89 9.95 -5.51 -1.54
N SER A 90 10.68 -4.47 -1.10
CA SER A 90 12.14 -4.55 -0.92
C SER A 90 12.54 -5.64 0.09
N GLN A 91 11.78 -5.78 1.19
CA GLN A 91 11.99 -6.85 2.17
C GLN A 91 11.75 -8.24 1.59
N VAL A 92 10.77 -8.40 0.70
CA VAL A 92 10.54 -9.66 -0.01
C VAL A 92 11.69 -9.93 -0.98
N ALA A 93 12.07 -8.97 -1.81
CA ALA A 93 13.20 -9.09 -2.75
C ALA A 93 14.48 -9.55 -2.04
N LEU A 94 14.80 -8.92 -0.91
CA LEU A 94 15.96 -9.25 -0.07
C LEU A 94 15.93 -10.71 0.39
N ARG A 95 14.79 -11.17 0.93
CA ARG A 95 14.64 -12.56 1.41
C ARG A 95 14.73 -13.60 0.28
N HIS A 96 14.39 -13.21 -0.95
CA HIS A 96 14.43 -14.08 -2.13
C HIS A 96 15.75 -14.01 -2.89
N GLY A 97 16.73 -13.23 -2.44
CA GLY A 97 18.07 -13.14 -3.04
C GLY A 97 18.18 -12.16 -4.22
N PHE A 98 17.16 -11.35 -4.48
CA PHE A 98 17.20 -10.29 -5.49
C PHE A 98 17.80 -9.01 -4.87
N TYR A 99 19.10 -9.03 -4.55
CA TYR A 99 19.74 -7.97 -3.77
C TYR A 99 19.71 -6.60 -4.47
N ASP A 100 20.03 -6.55 -5.76
CA ASP A 100 20.03 -5.29 -6.53
C ASP A 100 18.62 -4.68 -6.57
N ARG A 101 17.60 -5.51 -6.84
CA ARG A 101 16.20 -5.09 -6.82
C ARG A 101 15.74 -4.67 -5.43
N ALA A 102 16.21 -5.33 -4.37
CA ALA A 102 15.88 -4.94 -3.01
C ALA A 102 16.36 -3.52 -2.71
N VAL A 103 17.55 -3.13 -3.17
CA VAL A 103 18.06 -1.77 -3.02
C VAL A 103 17.19 -0.79 -3.81
N GLU A 104 16.93 -1.05 -5.09
CA GLU A 104 16.09 -0.19 -5.94
C GLU A 104 14.72 0.08 -5.31
N TRP A 105 14.04 -0.97 -4.82
CA TRP A 105 12.73 -0.83 -4.17
C TRP A 105 12.79 -0.07 -2.83
N ALA A 106 13.88 -0.21 -2.08
CA ALA A 106 14.08 0.53 -0.83
C ALA A 106 14.32 2.03 -1.09
N GLU A 107 15.12 2.36 -2.10
CA GLU A 107 15.33 3.76 -2.52
C GLU A 107 14.04 4.40 -3.03
N GLN A 108 13.27 3.67 -3.83
CA GLN A 108 11.97 4.13 -4.30
C GLN A 108 10.97 4.35 -3.16
N ALA A 109 11.02 3.52 -2.11
CA ALA A 109 10.23 3.73 -0.89
C ALA A 109 10.61 5.03 -0.19
N MET A 110 11.90 5.34 -0.08
CA MET A 110 12.37 6.60 0.49
C MET A 110 11.93 7.80 -0.35
N ALA A 111 12.07 7.73 -1.68
CA ALA A 111 11.62 8.79 -2.58
C ALA A 111 10.12 9.06 -2.40
N LYS A 112 9.29 8.00 -2.38
CA LYS A 112 7.84 8.15 -2.16
C LYS A 112 7.50 8.69 -0.77
N ALA A 113 8.23 8.29 0.27
CA ALA A 113 7.99 8.82 1.61
C ALA A 113 8.17 10.35 1.64
N THR A 114 9.18 10.88 0.94
CA THR A 114 9.39 12.33 0.83
C THR A 114 8.30 13.04 0.01
N GLU A 115 7.66 12.37 -0.95
CA GLU A 115 6.53 12.89 -1.72
C GLU A 115 5.20 12.83 -0.93
N GLU A 116 5.03 11.79 -0.12
CA GLU A 116 3.83 11.52 0.69
C GLU A 116 3.79 12.32 1.99
N GLU A 117 4.95 12.74 2.50
CA GLU A 117 5.02 13.66 3.63
C GLU A 117 4.17 14.89 3.31
N PRO A 118 3.14 15.19 4.13
CA PRO A 118 2.34 16.38 3.90
C PRO A 118 3.30 17.56 4.00
N THR A 119 3.53 18.25 2.88
CA THR A 119 4.30 19.49 2.90
C THR A 119 3.66 20.38 3.95
N HIS A 120 4.25 20.47 5.13
CA HIS A 120 3.78 21.37 6.15
C HIS A 120 4.23 22.76 5.70
N LYS A 121 3.49 23.31 4.74
CA LYS A 121 3.56 24.70 4.38
C LYS A 121 2.92 25.45 5.55
N TYR A 122 3.69 25.68 6.60
CA TYR A 122 3.40 26.80 7.47
C TYR A 122 3.26 28.03 6.56
N PRO A 123 2.09 28.70 6.53
CA PRO A 123 1.93 29.88 5.72
C PRO A 123 2.76 30.99 6.36
N ASN A 124 3.97 31.20 5.82
CA ASN A 124 4.83 32.34 6.03
C ASN A 124 4.95 32.84 7.48
N ASP A 125 6.09 32.55 8.09
CA ASP A 125 6.80 33.56 8.89
C ASP A 125 6.82 34.87 8.10
N LYS A 126 5.82 35.72 8.36
CA LYS A 126 5.85 37.11 7.98
C LYS A 126 7.10 37.67 8.63
N LYS A 127 8.12 37.91 7.81
CA LYS A 127 9.25 38.83 8.02
C LYS A 127 9.05 39.68 9.28
N LEU A 128 9.47 39.17 10.45
CA LEU A 128 9.66 40.04 11.59
C LEU A 128 10.99 40.74 11.35
N GLY A 129 10.89 42.06 11.19
CA GLY A 129 11.94 42.89 10.64
C GLY A 129 13.26 42.75 11.38
N ARG A 130 14.34 42.64 10.61
CA ARG A 130 15.59 43.28 10.98
C ARG A 130 15.62 44.63 10.28
N THR A 131 15.11 45.63 10.98
CA THR A 131 15.50 47.02 10.81
C THR A 131 16.51 47.35 11.90
N PHE A 132 17.72 47.70 11.43
CA PHE A 132 18.91 48.21 12.12
C PHE A 132 19.63 47.27 13.09
#